data_AF-A0AAE0TIS0-F1
#
_entry.id   AF-A0AAE0TIS0-F1
#
_cell.length_a   1.000
_cell.length_b   1.000
_cell.length_c   1.000
_cell.angle_alpha   90.00
_cell.angle_beta   90.00
_cell.angle_gamma   90.00
#
_symmetry.space_group_name_H-M   'P 1'
#
loop_
_entity.id
_entity.type
_entity.pdbx_description
1 polymer ?
#
loop_
_entity_poly.entity_id
_entity_poly.type
_entity_poly.pdbx_seq_one_letter_code
_entity_poly.pdbx_strand_id
1 'polypeptide(L)'
;MLCKLRTDILTTKLQLESITTDYLMEGQNAHHFLYKRCLDYLDRYFFLLCFSAYVREQFSAMLSMSFSKWLHTQPDIIRLWTHLSLPVSNTSQQLLNEGKHVLVADEYIGLDMLSSRGDLHVSNFRKISTKGISVYGMAQPARKGFAHVVNHLLCKKVKHNYVVLINLRNDIAIESDSTTYSVRSATNLEEPIIFPGFSHSELEEREENLKKLLSTHNKFQVCMDLSQPPEMEHQFTSVFYISELADQQKLQTLDMTYKRVPLQCDSAVEEKDFDNIMSVVCEYCQQEKMKSANWDPAFVFFCRTGKSRTTLAMAIAGLILCHYKGFPKGACVGEQPRISLPNAQYTNGDFIIVQKLVRILPKGQQMKREVDCILDEVFDTMTPMHFHLREIIFVTYNKMRKSRTEDERQMFQKLSIDYLERYIYLIIFNTFLHFDYSIQWKRPFSQWMKQVAAKSGVYELLDNLGFYDFELPLETFRTMSGRWKARVPEMQFQGEFL
;
A
#
# COMPACT_ATOMS: atom_id res chain seq x y z
N MET A 1 41.13 -5.52 -16.78
CA MET A 1 40.30 -6.70 -16.52
C MET A 1 38.91 -6.41 -17.09
N LEU A 2 38.65 -6.83 -18.33
CA LEU A 2 37.34 -6.67 -18.99
C LEU A 2 36.36 -7.62 -18.30
N CYS A 3 35.56 -7.09 -17.39
CA CYS A 3 34.58 -7.86 -16.63
C CYS A 3 33.54 -8.45 -17.61
N LYS A 4 33.53 -9.77 -17.79
CA LYS A 4 32.49 -10.46 -18.57
C LYS A 4 31.23 -10.56 -17.70
N LEU A 5 30.59 -9.44 -17.41
CA LEU A 5 29.44 -9.36 -16.50
C LEU A 5 28.37 -10.42 -16.79
N ARG A 6 28.09 -10.72 -18.07
CA ARG A 6 27.15 -11.80 -18.46
C ARG A 6 27.60 -13.18 -17.98
N THR A 7 28.89 -13.49 -18.12
CA THR A 7 29.47 -14.75 -17.63
C THR A 7 29.49 -14.79 -16.11
N ASP A 8 29.80 -13.66 -15.46
CA ASP A 8 29.85 -13.56 -13.99
C ASP A 8 28.45 -13.74 -13.39
N ILE A 9 27.41 -13.12 -13.97
CA ILE A 9 26.00 -13.31 -13.59
C ILE A 9 25.60 -14.79 -13.71
N LEU A 10 25.85 -15.40 -14.87
CA LEU A 10 25.49 -16.80 -15.10
C LEU A 10 26.22 -17.74 -14.13
N THR A 11 27.50 -17.48 -13.87
CA THR A 11 28.31 -18.30 -12.96
C THR A 11 27.80 -18.20 -11.53
N THR A 12 27.49 -16.99 -11.05
CA THR A 12 26.95 -16.79 -9.69
C THR A 12 25.53 -17.35 -9.56
N LYS A 13 24.69 -17.26 -10.60
CA LYS A 13 23.36 -17.90 -10.64
C LYS A 13 23.48 -19.42 -10.49
N LEU A 14 24.30 -20.07 -11.31
CA LEU A 14 24.50 -21.53 -11.24
C LEU A 14 25.08 -21.98 -9.89
N GLN A 15 25.99 -21.19 -9.31
CA GLN A 15 26.51 -21.46 -7.96
C GLN A 15 25.42 -21.36 -6.89
N LEU A 16 24.56 -20.34 -6.96
CA LEU A 16 23.44 -20.16 -6.05
C LEU A 16 22.45 -21.33 -6.13
N GLU A 17 22.07 -21.73 -7.35
CA GLU A 17 21.15 -22.86 -7.61
C GLU A 17 21.74 -24.22 -7.19
N SER A 18 23.07 -24.34 -7.11
CA SER A 18 23.76 -25.57 -6.68
C SER A 18 23.84 -25.77 -5.16
N ILE A 19 23.46 -24.77 -4.35
CA ILE A 19 23.47 -24.88 -2.89
C ILE A 19 22.31 -25.76 -2.43
N THR A 20 22.64 -26.96 -1.93
CA THR A 20 21.67 -27.88 -1.32
C THR A 20 21.64 -27.82 0.20
N THR A 21 22.73 -27.35 0.83
CA THR A 21 22.85 -27.14 2.28
C THR A 21 23.55 -25.82 2.55
N ASP A 22 23.01 -25.04 3.49
CA ASP A 22 23.58 -23.76 3.88
C ASP A 22 24.97 -23.94 4.54
N TYR A 23 25.98 -23.25 4.01
CA TYR A 23 27.32 -23.16 4.58
C TYR A 23 27.78 -21.69 4.63
N LEU A 24 28.96 -21.43 5.18
CA LEU A 24 29.51 -20.08 5.28
C LEU A 24 30.49 -19.79 4.14
N MET A 25 30.30 -18.65 3.46
CA MET A 25 31.26 -18.04 2.53
C MET A 25 31.62 -16.64 3.04
N GLU A 26 32.91 -16.34 3.17
CA GLU A 26 33.40 -15.02 3.65
C GLU A 26 32.75 -14.56 4.98
N GLY A 27 32.43 -15.51 5.87
CA GLY A 27 31.80 -15.23 7.16
C GLY A 27 30.30 -14.91 7.10
N GLN A 28 29.67 -15.00 5.93
CA GLN A 28 28.22 -14.85 5.73
C GLN A 28 27.63 -16.19 5.26
N ASN A 29 26.32 -16.35 5.39
CA ASN A 29 25.62 -17.47 4.77
C ASN A 29 25.87 -17.45 3.24
N ALA A 30 26.33 -18.58 2.69
CA ALA A 30 26.77 -18.71 1.30
C ALA A 30 25.67 -18.33 0.31
N HIS A 31 24.43 -18.70 0.63
CA HIS A 31 23.27 -18.43 -0.18
C HIS A 31 22.95 -16.92 -0.23
N HIS A 32 22.97 -16.25 0.93
CA HIS A 32 22.83 -14.79 1.00
C HIS A 32 23.97 -14.05 0.27
N PHE A 33 25.22 -14.50 0.47
CA PHE A 33 26.39 -13.89 -0.16
C PHE A 33 26.33 -13.97 -1.70
N LEU A 34 26.06 -15.15 -2.25
CA LEU A 34 25.96 -15.35 -3.71
C LEU A 34 24.76 -14.60 -4.29
N TYR A 35 23.62 -14.58 -3.59
CA TYR A 35 22.46 -13.81 -4.01
C TYR A 35 22.78 -12.31 -4.14
N LYS A 36 23.37 -11.72 -3.10
CA LYS A 36 23.79 -10.30 -3.11
C LYS A 36 24.79 -10.02 -4.24
N ARG A 37 25.76 -10.91 -4.44
CA ARG A 37 26.75 -10.81 -5.52
C ARG A 37 26.12 -10.89 -6.92
N CYS A 38 25.13 -11.75 -7.11
CA CYS A 38 24.38 -11.86 -8.35
C CYS A 38 23.64 -10.54 -8.65
N LEU A 39 22.95 -9.99 -7.65
CA LEU A 39 22.28 -8.69 -7.75
C LEU A 39 23.24 -7.55 -8.08
N ASP A 40 24.43 -7.50 -7.46
CA ASP A 40 25.45 -6.49 -7.76
C ASP A 40 25.91 -6.54 -9.24
N TYR A 41 26.08 -7.74 -9.80
CA TYR A 41 26.44 -7.87 -11.22
C TYR A 41 25.28 -7.50 -12.15
N LEU A 42 24.05 -7.88 -11.80
CA LEU A 42 22.85 -7.50 -12.54
C LEU A 42 22.64 -5.98 -12.51
N ASP A 43 22.80 -5.34 -11.37
CA ASP A 43 22.70 -3.88 -11.20
C ASP A 43 23.69 -3.15 -12.13
N ARG A 44 24.96 -3.60 -12.16
CA ARG A 44 25.98 -3.02 -13.06
C ARG A 44 25.63 -3.23 -14.52
N TYR A 45 25.16 -4.42 -14.89
CA TYR A 45 24.78 -4.74 -16.26
C TYR A 45 23.56 -3.91 -16.70
N PHE A 46 22.55 -3.78 -15.85
CA PHE A 46 21.36 -2.98 -16.10
C PHE A 46 21.70 -1.50 -16.24
N PHE A 47 22.57 -0.96 -15.38
CA PHE A 47 23.08 0.40 -15.51
C PHE A 47 23.73 0.64 -16.88
N LEU A 48 24.60 -0.28 -17.33
CA LEU A 48 25.26 -0.15 -18.64
C LEU A 48 24.26 -0.19 -19.81
N LEU A 49 23.21 -1.01 -19.71
CA LEU A 49 22.13 -1.01 -20.71
C LEU A 49 21.40 0.34 -20.74
N CYS A 50 21.02 0.87 -19.57
CA CYS A 50 20.35 2.17 -19.45
C CYS A 50 21.23 3.31 -19.97
N PHE A 51 22.51 3.32 -19.59
CA PHE A 51 23.46 4.33 -20.03
C PHE A 51 23.70 4.26 -21.55
N SER A 52 23.77 3.05 -22.12
CA SER A 52 23.87 2.88 -23.57
C SER A 52 22.63 3.41 -24.29
N ALA A 53 21.43 3.15 -23.77
CA ALA A 53 20.18 3.70 -24.32
C ALA A 53 20.16 5.24 -24.24
N TYR A 54 20.52 5.81 -23.10
CA TYR A 54 20.66 7.25 -22.90
C TYR A 54 21.61 7.89 -23.92
N VAL A 55 22.82 7.36 -24.08
CA VAL A 55 23.80 7.91 -25.02
C VAL A 55 23.24 7.89 -26.43
N ARG A 56 22.60 6.79 -26.85
CA ARG A 56 21.99 6.70 -28.20
C ARG A 56 20.89 7.73 -28.43
N GLU A 57 20.02 7.95 -27.45
CA GLU A 57 18.92 8.90 -27.57
C GLU A 57 19.42 10.35 -27.55
N GLN A 58 20.30 10.68 -26.60
CA GLN A 58 20.80 12.05 -26.39
C GLN A 58 21.98 12.43 -27.28
N PHE A 59 22.53 11.50 -28.08
CA PHE A 59 23.64 11.78 -28.99
C PHE A 59 23.29 12.90 -29.98
N SER A 60 22.10 12.83 -30.58
CA SER A 60 21.61 13.83 -31.54
C SER A 60 21.42 15.22 -30.89
N ALA A 61 21.14 15.24 -29.58
CA ALA A 61 20.96 16.44 -28.77
C ALA A 61 22.24 16.86 -28.02
N MET A 62 23.41 16.37 -28.44
CA MET A 62 24.73 16.69 -27.86
C MET A 62 24.81 16.47 -26.34
N LEU A 63 24.10 15.47 -25.80
CA LEU A 63 24.04 15.18 -24.36
C LEU A 63 23.57 16.38 -23.51
N SER A 64 22.67 17.21 -24.05
CA SER A 64 22.13 18.40 -23.37
C SER A 64 21.32 18.09 -22.10
N MET A 65 20.72 16.90 -22.02
CA MET A 65 20.07 16.37 -20.82
C MET A 65 21.02 15.42 -20.10
N SER A 66 21.19 15.54 -18.79
CA SER A 66 22.00 14.60 -18.00
C SER A 66 21.37 13.20 -17.93
N PHE A 67 22.19 12.17 -17.68
CA PHE A 67 21.71 10.79 -17.51
C PHE A 67 20.63 10.68 -16.42
N SER A 68 20.83 11.35 -15.28
CA SER A 68 19.86 11.34 -14.17
C SER A 68 18.52 11.95 -14.60
N LYS A 69 18.54 13.09 -15.28
CA LYS A 69 17.32 13.75 -15.77
C LYS A 69 16.61 12.90 -16.83
N TRP A 70 17.37 12.28 -17.74
CA TRP A 70 16.81 11.33 -18.71
C TRP A 70 16.16 10.14 -17.99
N LEU A 71 16.82 9.57 -16.98
CA LEU A 71 16.31 8.42 -16.24
C LEU A 71 14.99 8.75 -15.51
N HIS A 72 14.83 9.98 -14.99
CA HIS A 72 13.56 10.44 -14.40
C HIS A 72 12.41 10.55 -15.40
N THR A 73 12.70 10.64 -16.70
CA THR A 73 11.66 10.53 -17.75
C THR A 73 11.23 9.09 -18.03
N GLN A 74 11.95 8.10 -17.47
CA GLN A 74 11.75 6.67 -17.70
C GLN A 74 11.50 5.92 -16.37
N PRO A 75 10.41 6.22 -15.63
CA PRO A 75 10.14 5.62 -14.32
C PRO A 75 9.96 4.11 -14.36
N ASP A 76 9.50 3.53 -15.49
CA ASP A 76 9.39 2.08 -15.67
C ASP A 76 10.74 1.38 -15.66
N ILE A 77 11.79 2.02 -16.19
CA ILE A 77 13.16 1.49 -16.16
C ILE A 77 13.65 1.45 -14.71
N ILE A 78 13.38 2.51 -13.93
CA ILE A 78 13.75 2.56 -12.51
C ILE A 78 13.01 1.48 -11.73
N ARG A 79 11.70 1.31 -11.97
CA ARG A 79 10.88 0.28 -11.32
C ARG A 79 11.40 -1.12 -11.65
N LEU A 80 11.62 -1.40 -12.94
CA LEU A 80 12.19 -2.68 -13.38
C LEU A 80 13.52 -2.96 -12.67
N TRP A 81 14.41 -1.97 -12.62
CA TRP A 81 15.69 -2.08 -11.92
C TRP A 81 15.50 -2.48 -10.45
N THR A 82 14.56 -1.85 -9.75
CA THR A 82 14.31 -2.16 -8.33
C THR A 82 13.63 -3.51 -8.10
N HIS A 83 12.83 -3.99 -9.06
CA HIS A 83 12.16 -5.29 -8.97
C HIS A 83 13.09 -6.47 -9.29
N LEU A 84 14.27 -6.26 -9.88
CA LEU A 84 15.29 -7.31 -10.07
C LEU A 84 15.71 -7.97 -8.75
N SER A 85 15.51 -7.28 -7.61
CA SER A 85 15.88 -7.74 -6.27
C SER A 85 14.74 -8.39 -5.49
N LEU A 86 13.57 -8.64 -6.09
CA LEU A 86 12.44 -9.25 -5.39
C LEU A 86 12.55 -10.78 -5.38
N PRO A 87 12.69 -11.43 -4.22
CA PRO A 87 12.52 -12.88 -4.13
C PRO A 87 11.04 -13.24 -4.35
N VAL A 88 10.77 -14.28 -5.15
CA VAL A 88 9.42 -14.85 -5.26
C VAL A 88 9.15 -15.66 -4.01
N SER A 89 8.29 -15.15 -3.13
CA SER A 89 7.87 -15.90 -1.95
C SER A 89 6.83 -16.94 -2.35
N ASN A 90 7.21 -18.21 -2.27
CA ASN A 90 6.27 -19.32 -2.38
C ASN A 90 5.83 -19.71 -0.97
N THR A 91 4.56 -19.46 -0.63
CA THR A 91 3.92 -20.10 0.52
C THR A 91 3.62 -21.54 0.15
N SER A 92 4.62 -22.42 0.28
CA SER A 92 4.41 -23.84 0.06
C SER A 92 3.68 -24.44 1.26
N GLN A 93 2.81 -25.42 0.98
CA GLN A 93 2.07 -26.19 1.99
C GLN A 93 3.01 -26.84 3.02
N GLN A 94 4.24 -27.17 2.58
CA GLN A 94 5.29 -27.75 3.41
C GLN A 94 5.72 -26.81 4.55
N LEU A 95 5.75 -25.48 4.34
CA LEU A 95 6.22 -24.52 5.34
C LEU A 95 5.24 -24.35 6.51
N LEU A 96 3.93 -24.51 6.27
CA LEU A 96 2.92 -24.55 7.34
C LEU A 96 3.06 -25.83 8.17
N ASN A 97 3.27 -26.98 7.52
CA ASN A 97 3.42 -28.27 8.19
C ASN A 97 4.73 -28.39 8.99
N GLU A 98 5.80 -27.73 8.54
CA GLU A 98 7.10 -27.66 9.23
C GLU A 98 7.12 -26.63 10.38
N GLY A 99 6.02 -25.92 10.64
CA GLY A 99 5.94 -24.89 11.69
C GLY A 99 6.73 -23.62 11.38
N LYS A 100 7.15 -23.42 10.12
CA LYS A 100 7.83 -22.20 9.66
C LYS A 100 6.86 -21.05 9.39
N HIS A 101 5.60 -21.38 9.13
CA HIS A 101 4.50 -20.41 9.02
C HIS A 101 3.43 -20.69 10.09
N VAL A 102 2.88 -19.61 10.63
CA VAL A 102 1.90 -19.62 11.74
C VAL A 102 0.67 -18.83 11.30
N LEU A 103 -0.52 -19.33 11.64
CA LEU A 103 -1.77 -18.56 11.48
C LEU A 103 -1.94 -17.64 12.68
N VAL A 104 -2.08 -16.35 12.43
CA VAL A 104 -2.16 -15.36 13.51
C VAL A 104 -3.47 -14.60 13.38
N ALA A 105 -4.20 -14.46 14.49
CA ALA A 105 -5.43 -13.69 14.55
C ALA A 105 -5.15 -12.24 14.11
N ASP A 106 -6.02 -11.70 13.25
CA ASP A 106 -5.93 -10.31 12.84
C ASP A 106 -6.40 -9.36 13.96
N GLU A 107 -7.33 -9.82 14.80
CA GLU A 107 -7.89 -9.07 15.90
C GLU A 107 -7.00 -9.22 17.15
N TYR A 108 -6.60 -8.08 17.73
CA TYR A 108 -5.76 -8.02 18.94
C TYR A 108 -6.21 -6.87 19.85
N ILE A 109 -5.75 -6.88 21.10
CA ILE A 109 -6.08 -5.85 22.09
C ILE A 109 -5.55 -4.49 21.60
N GLY A 110 -6.44 -3.51 21.46
CA GLY A 110 -6.10 -2.18 20.96
C GLY A 110 -6.13 -2.04 19.43
N LEU A 111 -6.65 -3.03 18.70
CA LEU A 111 -6.93 -2.85 17.28
C LEU A 111 -8.01 -1.79 17.03
N ASP A 112 -9.13 -1.88 17.76
CA ASP A 112 -10.29 -1.00 17.62
C ASP A 112 -10.09 0.35 18.32
N MET A 113 -9.42 1.26 17.63
CA MET A 113 -9.11 2.60 18.12
C MET A 113 -10.29 3.58 17.99
N LEU A 114 -11.31 3.22 17.20
CA LEU A 114 -12.52 4.03 17.00
C LEU A 114 -13.73 3.48 17.76
N SER A 115 -13.52 2.43 18.56
CA SER A 115 -14.55 1.81 19.40
C SER A 115 -15.82 1.40 18.64
N SER A 116 -15.69 1.04 17.36
CA SER A 116 -16.83 0.69 16.50
C SER A 116 -17.26 -0.77 16.64
N ARG A 117 -16.44 -1.62 17.28
CA ARG A 117 -16.69 -3.06 17.38
C ARG A 117 -17.93 -3.38 18.22
N GLY A 118 -18.21 -2.58 19.24
CA GLY A 118 -19.41 -2.75 20.08
C GLY A 118 -20.70 -2.61 19.29
N ASP A 119 -20.76 -1.65 18.36
CA ASP A 119 -21.98 -1.31 17.62
C ASP A 119 -22.11 -2.07 16.30
N LEU A 120 -21.00 -2.28 15.59
CA LEU A 120 -21.01 -2.81 14.21
C LEU A 120 -20.33 -4.17 14.07
N HIS A 121 -19.83 -4.75 15.16
CA HIS A 121 -19.05 -6.00 15.16
C HIS A 121 -17.80 -5.98 14.26
N VAL A 122 -17.26 -4.79 13.99
CA VAL A 122 -16.02 -4.61 13.24
C VAL A 122 -15.23 -3.44 13.82
N SER A 123 -13.91 -3.59 13.83
CA SER A 123 -12.97 -2.60 14.37
C SER A 123 -12.70 -1.47 13.37
N ASN A 124 -12.47 -0.26 13.88
CA ASN A 124 -12.08 0.93 13.08
C ASN A 124 -13.05 1.35 11.96
N PHE A 125 -14.35 1.08 12.10
CA PHE A 125 -15.37 1.52 11.16
C PHE A 125 -15.57 3.04 11.23
N ARG A 126 -15.54 3.71 10.08
CA ARG A 126 -15.75 5.16 9.94
C ARG A 126 -16.26 5.55 8.56
N LYS A 127 -16.75 6.77 8.44
CA LYS A 127 -17.22 7.39 7.19
C LYS A 127 -16.49 8.72 6.97
N ILE A 128 -16.30 9.11 5.70
CA ILE A 128 -15.99 10.51 5.38
C ILE A 128 -17.21 11.40 5.73
N SER A 129 -17.03 12.39 6.60
CA SER A 129 -18.11 13.23 7.14
C SER A 129 -18.76 14.15 6.09
N THR A 130 -18.12 14.35 4.95
CA THR A 130 -18.60 15.24 3.90
C THR A 130 -19.94 14.80 3.33
N LYS A 131 -20.90 15.73 3.31
CA LYS A 131 -22.25 15.50 2.78
C LYS A 131 -22.20 15.04 1.32
N GLY A 132 -22.88 13.93 1.03
CA GLY A 132 -22.97 13.34 -0.31
C GLY A 132 -21.82 12.40 -0.67
N ILE A 133 -20.82 12.24 0.20
CA ILE A 133 -19.70 11.31 0.01
C ILE A 133 -20.00 10.02 0.78
N SER A 134 -20.24 8.94 0.04
CA SER A 134 -20.66 7.63 0.58
C SER A 134 -19.45 6.70 0.68
N VAL A 135 -18.40 7.13 1.39
CA VAL A 135 -17.13 6.40 1.53
C VAL A 135 -16.90 6.02 2.99
N TYR A 136 -16.63 4.74 3.20
CA TYR A 136 -16.46 4.10 4.49
C TYR A 136 -15.15 3.33 4.54
N GLY A 137 -14.64 3.13 5.75
CA GLY A 137 -13.45 2.30 5.98
C GLY A 137 -13.58 1.49 7.26
N MET A 138 -13.00 0.30 7.29
CA MET A 138 -12.99 -0.59 8.47
C MET A 138 -11.77 -1.54 8.46
N ALA A 139 -11.56 -2.24 9.57
CA ALA A 139 -10.66 -3.40 9.65
C ALA A 139 -11.30 -4.65 9.01
N GLN A 140 -10.53 -5.74 8.91
CA GLN A 140 -11.02 -7.00 8.37
C GLN A 140 -12.24 -7.48 9.18
N PRO A 141 -13.45 -7.58 8.57
CA PRO A 141 -14.60 -8.11 9.27
C PRO A 141 -14.58 -9.65 9.28
N ALA A 142 -15.02 -10.24 10.38
CA ALA A 142 -15.51 -11.62 10.42
C ALA A 142 -16.95 -11.70 9.88
N ARG A 143 -17.49 -12.91 9.73
CA ARG A 143 -18.82 -13.16 9.12
C ARG A 143 -19.96 -12.30 9.70
N LYS A 144 -20.02 -12.16 11.04
CA LYS A 144 -21.03 -11.32 11.71
C LYS A 144 -20.89 -9.84 11.37
N GLY A 145 -19.67 -9.32 11.40
CA GLY A 145 -19.37 -7.93 11.04
C GLY A 145 -19.69 -7.64 9.57
N PHE A 146 -19.38 -8.59 8.68
CA PHE A 146 -19.68 -8.51 7.26
C PHE A 146 -21.19 -8.33 7.02
N ALA A 147 -22.01 -9.22 7.58
CA ALA A 147 -23.46 -9.15 7.48
C ALA A 147 -24.03 -7.88 8.14
N HIS A 148 -23.52 -7.50 9.32
CA HIS A 148 -24.03 -6.33 10.05
C HIS A 148 -23.76 -5.02 9.30
N VAL A 149 -22.54 -4.82 8.78
CA VAL A 149 -22.18 -3.59 8.04
C VAL A 149 -23.01 -3.45 6.77
N VAL A 150 -23.15 -4.52 5.98
CA VAL A 150 -23.95 -4.48 4.74
C VAL A 150 -25.40 -4.12 5.05
N ASN A 151 -26.01 -4.79 6.02
CA ASN A 151 -27.40 -4.52 6.42
C ASN A 151 -27.56 -3.12 7.03
N HIS A 152 -26.59 -2.65 7.81
CA HIS A 152 -26.59 -1.31 8.39
C HIS A 152 -26.60 -0.23 7.29
N LEU A 153 -25.75 -0.35 6.27
CA LEU A 153 -25.65 0.63 5.20
C LEU A 153 -26.90 0.66 4.30
N LEU A 154 -27.55 -0.49 4.10
CA LEU A 154 -28.78 -0.61 3.30
C LEU A 154 -30.05 -0.30 4.12
N CYS A 155 -29.96 -0.16 5.44
CA CYS A 155 -31.14 0.05 6.27
C CYS A 155 -31.80 1.41 6.02
N LYS A 156 -33.07 1.54 6.41
CA LYS A 156 -33.86 2.77 6.26
C LYS A 156 -33.28 4.01 6.96
N LYS A 157 -32.33 3.86 7.88
CA LYS A 157 -31.68 4.99 8.56
C LYS A 157 -30.58 5.61 7.69
N VAL A 158 -29.73 4.77 7.09
CA VAL A 158 -28.57 5.20 6.27
C VAL A 158 -28.98 5.41 4.80
N LYS A 159 -29.84 4.52 4.27
CA LYS A 159 -30.50 4.62 2.96
C LYS A 159 -29.59 4.56 1.73
N HIS A 160 -28.45 3.88 1.80
CA HIS A 160 -27.75 3.51 0.55
C HIS A 160 -28.54 2.41 -0.16
N ASN A 161 -28.47 2.38 -1.49
CA ASN A 161 -29.16 1.37 -2.30
C ASN A 161 -28.22 0.31 -2.89
N TYR A 162 -26.92 0.45 -2.67
CA TYR A 162 -25.94 -0.54 -3.08
C TYR A 162 -24.69 -0.47 -2.21
N VAL A 163 -24.06 -1.60 -1.91
CA VAL A 163 -22.80 -1.65 -1.14
C VAL A 163 -21.70 -2.28 -1.98
N VAL A 164 -20.58 -1.58 -2.14
CA VAL A 164 -19.36 -2.07 -2.77
C VAL A 164 -18.33 -2.30 -1.68
N LEU A 165 -18.03 -3.57 -1.38
CA LEU A 165 -16.99 -3.95 -0.43
C LEU A 165 -15.66 -4.14 -1.16
N ILE A 166 -14.63 -3.41 -0.75
CA ILE A 166 -13.31 -3.42 -1.39
C ILE A 166 -12.25 -3.91 -0.40
N ASN A 167 -11.74 -5.11 -0.64
CA ASN A 167 -10.64 -5.71 0.11
C ASN A 167 -9.29 -5.25 -0.46
N LEU A 168 -8.47 -4.59 0.37
CA LEU A 168 -7.17 -4.04 -0.01
C LEU A 168 -5.99 -4.96 0.33
N ARG A 169 -6.25 -6.21 0.72
CA ARG A 169 -5.22 -7.16 1.18
C ARG A 169 -4.43 -7.79 0.04
N ASN A 170 -3.10 -7.64 0.11
CA ASN A 170 -2.10 -8.36 -0.69
C ASN A 170 -1.53 -9.58 0.07
N ASP A 171 -2.04 -9.86 1.26
CA ASP A 171 -1.78 -11.05 2.06
C ASP A 171 -2.97 -12.01 2.03
N ILE A 172 -2.74 -13.27 2.41
CA ILE A 172 -3.76 -14.32 2.50
C ILE A 172 -4.48 -14.22 3.83
N ALA A 173 -5.81 -14.20 3.80
CA ALA A 173 -6.63 -14.21 5.00
C ALA A 173 -7.80 -15.21 4.89
N ILE A 174 -8.12 -15.82 6.03
CA ILE A 174 -9.25 -16.74 6.20
C ILE A 174 -10.06 -16.33 7.42
N GLU A 175 -11.31 -16.76 7.46
CA GLU A 175 -12.17 -16.70 8.63
C GLU A 175 -12.46 -18.11 9.11
N SER A 176 -12.36 -18.33 10.41
CA SER A 176 -12.89 -19.51 11.08
C SER A 176 -13.43 -19.12 12.44
N ASP A 177 -14.57 -19.70 12.80
CA ASP A 177 -15.12 -19.61 14.16
C ASP A 177 -15.28 -18.16 14.65
N SER A 178 -15.73 -17.26 13.75
CA SER A 178 -15.90 -15.82 13.97
C SER A 178 -14.62 -15.00 14.16
N THR A 179 -13.45 -15.58 13.85
CA THR A 179 -12.14 -14.90 13.90
C THR A 179 -11.47 -14.95 12.54
N THR A 180 -10.78 -13.88 12.15
CA THR A 180 -9.99 -13.86 10.92
C THR A 180 -8.50 -14.04 11.22
N TYR A 181 -7.82 -14.79 10.36
CA TYR A 181 -6.43 -15.17 10.51
C TYR A 181 -5.63 -14.80 9.26
N SER A 182 -4.39 -14.35 9.46
CA SER A 182 -3.39 -14.17 8.42
C SER A 182 -2.21 -15.10 8.61
N VAL A 183 -1.56 -15.47 7.50
CA VAL A 183 -0.33 -16.28 7.53
C VAL A 183 0.88 -15.38 7.81
N ARG A 184 1.67 -15.74 8.83
CA ARG A 184 2.89 -15.03 9.23
C ARG A 184 4.07 -15.99 9.33
N SER A 185 5.29 -15.45 9.26
CA SER A 185 6.50 -16.26 9.44
C SER A 185 6.76 -16.51 10.92
N ALA A 186 7.24 -17.70 11.29
CA ALA A 186 7.63 -17.99 12.66
C ALA A 186 8.75 -17.06 13.18
N THR A 187 9.53 -16.45 12.28
CA THR A 187 10.58 -15.46 12.64
C THR A 187 10.04 -14.04 12.76
N ASN A 188 8.85 -13.74 12.21
CA ASN A 188 8.20 -12.44 12.30
C ASN A 188 6.68 -12.61 12.37
N LEU A 189 6.14 -12.63 13.59
CA LEU A 189 4.72 -12.74 13.84
C LEU A 189 3.99 -11.39 13.81
N GLU A 190 4.65 -10.24 13.63
CA GLU A 190 3.98 -8.94 13.67
C GLU A 190 3.25 -8.62 12.35
N GLU A 191 3.88 -8.98 11.23
CA GLU A 191 3.41 -8.66 9.89
C GLU A 191 3.06 -9.91 9.07
N PRO A 192 1.99 -9.86 8.25
CA PRO A 192 1.62 -10.96 7.38
C PRO A 192 2.56 -11.09 6.19
N ILE A 193 2.60 -12.29 5.64
CA ILE A 193 3.31 -12.57 4.40
C ILE A 193 2.54 -11.93 3.24
N ILE A 194 3.19 -10.98 2.56
CA ILE A 194 2.68 -10.32 1.36
C ILE A 194 3.18 -11.03 0.10
N PHE A 195 2.46 -10.85 -1.01
CA PHE A 195 2.79 -11.44 -2.31
C PHE A 195 2.91 -10.34 -3.36
N PRO A 196 4.08 -9.66 -3.43
CA PRO A 196 4.27 -8.57 -4.36
C PRO A 196 4.09 -9.00 -5.81
N GLY A 197 3.33 -8.23 -6.59
CA GLY A 197 3.08 -8.51 -8.01
C GLY A 197 1.96 -9.51 -8.30
N PHE A 198 1.42 -10.19 -7.29
CA PHE A 198 0.31 -11.12 -7.48
C PHE A 198 -1.01 -10.40 -7.77
N SER A 199 -1.78 -10.97 -8.70
CA SER A 199 -3.14 -10.54 -9.00
C SER A 199 -4.13 -10.96 -7.91
N HIS A 200 -5.32 -10.37 -7.91
CA HIS A 200 -6.36 -10.76 -6.96
C HIS A 200 -6.78 -12.23 -7.11
N SER A 201 -6.82 -12.76 -8.34
CA SER A 201 -7.20 -14.16 -8.61
C SER A 201 -6.18 -15.13 -8.04
N GLU A 202 -4.88 -14.86 -8.18
CA GLU A 202 -3.82 -15.73 -7.64
C GLU A 202 -3.76 -15.72 -6.11
N LEU A 203 -4.17 -14.61 -5.47
CA LEU A 203 -4.31 -14.52 -4.01
C LEU A 203 -5.52 -15.34 -3.52
N GLU A 204 -6.65 -15.22 -4.20
CA GLU A 204 -7.87 -15.99 -3.86
C GLU A 204 -7.68 -17.49 -4.09
N GLU A 205 -6.96 -17.90 -5.14
CA GLU A 205 -6.58 -19.30 -5.36
C GLU A 205 -5.74 -19.85 -4.20
N ARG A 206 -4.80 -19.04 -3.68
CA ARG A 206 -4.00 -19.43 -2.51
C ARG A 206 -4.82 -19.54 -1.23
N GLU A 207 -5.79 -18.65 -1.03
CA GLU A 207 -6.73 -18.74 0.09
C GLU A 207 -7.60 -20.00 -0.01
N GLU A 208 -8.05 -20.37 -1.21
CA GLU A 208 -8.78 -21.62 -1.46
C GLU A 208 -7.90 -22.85 -1.16
N ASN A 209 -6.64 -22.84 -1.60
CA ASN A 209 -5.67 -23.90 -1.31
C ASN A 209 -5.38 -24.01 0.19
N LEU A 210 -5.28 -22.88 0.89
CA LEU A 210 -5.14 -22.86 2.34
C LEU A 210 -6.37 -23.47 3.02
N LYS A 211 -7.59 -23.13 2.60
CA LYS A 211 -8.82 -23.76 3.11
C LYS A 211 -8.80 -25.28 2.94
N LYS A 212 -8.40 -25.79 1.76
CA LYS A 212 -8.27 -27.24 1.50
C LYS A 212 -7.26 -27.89 2.44
N LEU A 213 -6.13 -27.22 2.69
CA LEU A 213 -5.11 -27.69 3.63
C LEU A 213 -5.65 -27.77 5.06
N LEU A 214 -6.33 -26.73 5.52
CA LEU A 214 -6.93 -26.68 6.86
C LEU A 214 -8.06 -27.68 7.07
N SER A 215 -8.69 -28.14 5.98
CA SER A 215 -9.74 -29.16 6.03
C SER A 215 -9.19 -30.59 6.05
N THR A 216 -7.95 -30.80 5.60
CA THR A 216 -7.32 -32.13 5.48
C THR A 216 -6.42 -32.48 6.66
N HIS A 217 -5.86 -31.48 7.34
CA HIS A 217 -4.99 -31.65 8.50
C HIS A 217 -5.65 -31.02 9.73
N ASN A 218 -5.46 -31.62 10.90
CA ASN A 218 -6.21 -31.25 12.10
C ASN A 218 -5.41 -30.43 13.13
N LYS A 219 -4.11 -30.15 12.87
CA LYS A 219 -3.23 -29.46 13.83
C LYS A 219 -2.36 -28.45 13.11
N PHE A 220 -2.55 -27.17 13.42
CA PHE A 220 -1.73 -26.07 12.95
C PHE A 220 -1.31 -25.19 14.12
N GLN A 221 -0.18 -24.52 13.96
CA GLN A 221 0.24 -23.48 14.91
C GLN A 221 -0.61 -22.23 14.71
N VAL A 222 -1.28 -21.81 15.79
CA VAL A 222 -2.14 -20.61 15.79
C VAL A 222 -1.72 -19.67 16.90
N CYS A 223 -1.57 -18.38 16.60
CA CYS A 223 -1.30 -17.34 17.58
C CYS A 223 -2.51 -16.40 17.68
N MET A 224 -3.18 -16.40 18.84
CA MET A 224 -4.30 -15.50 19.12
C MET A 224 -3.83 -14.15 19.67
N ASP A 225 -2.74 -14.17 20.45
CA ASP A 225 -2.12 -12.99 21.04
C ASP A 225 -0.61 -13.07 20.87
N LEU A 226 -0.02 -12.02 20.29
CA LEU A 226 1.43 -11.91 20.07
C LEU A 226 2.23 -11.92 21.38
N SER A 227 1.60 -11.63 22.52
CA SER A 227 2.23 -11.73 23.84
C SER A 227 2.40 -13.17 24.33
N GLN A 228 1.77 -14.14 23.65
CA GLN A 228 1.76 -15.55 24.02
C GLN A 228 2.38 -16.41 22.91
N PRO A 229 3.00 -17.55 23.26
CA PRO A 229 3.51 -18.48 22.25
C PRO A 229 2.34 -19.05 21.43
N PRO A 230 2.57 -19.38 20.13
CA PRO A 230 1.56 -20.04 19.31
C PRO A 230 1.07 -21.35 19.93
N GLU A 231 -0.24 -21.55 19.94
CA GLU A 231 -0.89 -22.82 20.30
C GLU A 231 -0.58 -23.87 19.23
N MET A 232 -0.19 -25.07 19.64
CA MET A 232 0.32 -26.10 18.72
C MET A 232 -0.74 -27.02 18.11
N GLU A 233 -2.00 -26.97 18.57
CA GLU A 233 -3.03 -27.95 18.18
C GLU A 233 -4.43 -27.32 18.01
N HIS A 234 -4.53 -26.23 17.24
CA HIS A 234 -5.84 -25.64 16.95
C HIS A 234 -6.55 -26.39 15.81
N GLN A 235 -7.81 -26.78 16.04
CA GLN A 235 -8.66 -27.41 15.03
C GLN A 235 -9.70 -26.41 14.52
N PHE A 236 -9.67 -26.16 13.21
CA PHE A 236 -10.65 -25.30 12.56
C PHE A 236 -11.90 -26.08 12.19
N THR A 237 -13.07 -25.54 12.54
CA THR A 237 -14.35 -26.20 12.25
C THR A 237 -15.00 -25.68 10.97
N SER A 238 -14.95 -24.36 10.76
CA SER A 238 -15.73 -23.69 9.72
C SER A 238 -14.91 -22.63 9.00
N VAL A 239 -14.07 -23.07 8.05
CA VAL A 239 -13.13 -22.20 7.33
C VAL A 239 -13.76 -21.61 6.08
N PHE A 240 -13.65 -20.29 5.93
CA PHE A 240 -14.00 -19.55 4.73
C PHE A 240 -12.86 -18.63 4.32
N TYR A 241 -12.63 -18.47 3.03
CA TYR A 241 -11.83 -17.36 2.54
C TYR A 241 -12.73 -16.14 2.30
N ILE A 242 -12.12 -14.95 2.16
CA ILE A 242 -12.87 -13.69 2.25
C ILE A 242 -13.85 -13.50 1.09
N SER A 243 -13.49 -13.87 -0.14
CA SER A 243 -14.43 -13.83 -1.28
C SER A 243 -15.58 -14.83 -1.11
N GLU A 244 -15.35 -16.01 -0.55
CA GLU A 244 -16.41 -16.98 -0.24
C GLU A 244 -17.43 -16.42 0.77
N LEU A 245 -16.96 -15.73 1.82
CA LEU A 245 -17.84 -15.05 2.76
C LEU A 245 -18.71 -13.98 2.07
N ALA A 246 -18.11 -13.24 1.13
CA ALA A 246 -18.82 -12.23 0.38
C ALA A 246 -19.90 -12.83 -0.53
N ASP A 247 -19.59 -13.95 -1.19
CA ASP A 247 -20.55 -14.68 -2.03
C ASP A 247 -21.71 -15.22 -1.19
N GLN A 248 -21.44 -15.78 -0.01
CA GLN A 248 -22.48 -16.21 0.92
C GLN A 248 -23.38 -15.05 1.38
N GLN A 249 -22.79 -13.89 1.71
CA GLN A 249 -23.57 -12.71 2.06
C GLN A 249 -24.43 -12.23 0.89
N LYS A 250 -23.89 -12.28 -0.33
CA LYS A 250 -24.59 -11.84 -1.54
C LYS A 250 -25.84 -12.68 -1.84
N LEU A 251 -25.85 -13.96 -1.46
CA LEU A 251 -27.06 -14.80 -1.53
C LEU A 251 -28.20 -14.28 -0.63
N GLN A 252 -27.87 -13.57 0.45
CA GLN A 252 -28.85 -12.98 1.38
C GLN A 252 -29.16 -11.53 1.05
N THR A 253 -28.21 -10.81 0.45
CA THR A 253 -28.32 -9.39 0.13
C THR A 253 -27.83 -9.16 -1.31
N LEU A 254 -28.75 -9.09 -2.26
CA LEU A 254 -28.40 -8.91 -3.68
C LEU A 254 -27.82 -7.52 -4.00
N ASP A 255 -28.13 -6.52 -3.17
CA ASP A 255 -27.69 -5.12 -3.32
C ASP A 255 -26.25 -4.90 -2.81
N MET A 256 -25.37 -5.87 -3.02
CA MET A 256 -23.95 -5.72 -2.73
C MET A 256 -23.03 -6.44 -3.73
N THR A 257 -21.78 -6.03 -3.72
CA THR A 257 -20.70 -6.66 -4.48
C THR A 257 -19.40 -6.60 -3.71
N TYR A 258 -18.51 -7.53 -4.02
CA TYR A 258 -17.18 -7.62 -3.44
C TYR A 258 -16.14 -7.52 -4.55
N LYS A 259 -15.07 -6.77 -4.28
CA LYS A 259 -13.91 -6.62 -5.15
C LYS A 259 -12.64 -6.68 -4.30
N ARG A 260 -11.62 -7.39 -4.78
CA ARG A 260 -10.29 -7.36 -4.19
C ARG A 260 -9.35 -6.50 -5.03
N VAL A 261 -8.73 -5.51 -4.39
CA VAL A 261 -7.77 -4.56 -4.98
C VAL A 261 -6.50 -4.58 -4.13
N PRO A 262 -5.60 -5.56 -4.34
CA PRO A 262 -4.47 -5.78 -3.45
C PRO A 262 -3.46 -4.62 -3.54
N LEU A 263 -3.24 -3.93 -2.41
CA LEU A 263 -2.19 -2.91 -2.29
C LEU A 263 -0.88 -3.54 -1.82
N GLN A 264 0.20 -3.27 -2.54
CA GLN A 264 1.49 -3.96 -2.38
C GLN A 264 2.13 -3.74 -1.00
N CYS A 265 1.90 -2.57 -0.38
CA CYS A 265 2.56 -2.19 0.86
C CYS A 265 1.66 -1.38 1.80
N ASP A 266 1.88 -1.56 3.10
CA ASP A 266 1.18 -0.85 4.16
C ASP A 266 1.58 0.62 4.27
N SER A 267 2.81 1.01 3.90
CA SER A 267 3.33 2.40 3.97
C SER A 267 3.74 3.00 2.62
N ALA A 268 4.10 2.19 1.63
CA ALA A 268 4.44 2.69 0.29
C ALA A 268 3.21 2.82 -0.62
N VAL A 269 3.35 3.56 -1.73
CA VAL A 269 2.35 3.64 -2.80
C VAL A 269 2.99 3.56 -4.16
N GLU A 270 2.23 3.05 -5.12
CA GLU A 270 2.54 3.04 -6.54
C GLU A 270 1.45 3.72 -7.35
N GLU A 271 1.78 4.30 -8.51
CA GLU A 271 0.80 4.92 -9.41
C GLU A 271 -0.33 3.94 -9.80
N LYS A 272 -0.01 2.65 -9.96
CA LYS A 272 -1.00 1.60 -10.27
C LYS A 272 -2.03 1.40 -9.16
N ASP A 273 -1.66 1.66 -7.90
CA ASP A 273 -2.60 1.55 -6.78
C ASP A 273 -3.75 2.56 -6.94
N PHE A 274 -3.42 3.78 -7.37
CA PHE A 274 -4.42 4.82 -7.67
C PHE A 274 -5.29 4.43 -8.86
N ASP A 275 -4.69 3.92 -9.94
CA ASP A 275 -5.44 3.45 -11.11
C ASP A 275 -6.45 2.35 -10.75
N ASN A 276 -6.03 1.37 -9.95
CA ASN A 276 -6.88 0.25 -9.56
C ASN A 276 -8.06 0.69 -8.69
N ILE A 277 -7.82 1.55 -7.68
CA ILE A 277 -8.90 2.11 -6.84
C ILE A 277 -9.82 2.99 -7.67
N MET A 278 -9.26 3.85 -8.51
CA MET A 278 -10.01 4.76 -9.36
C MET A 278 -10.90 4.02 -10.35
N SER A 279 -10.39 2.95 -10.98
CA SER A 279 -11.14 2.09 -11.89
C SER A 279 -12.42 1.55 -11.22
N VAL A 280 -12.28 0.99 -10.02
CA VAL A 280 -13.42 0.48 -9.25
C VAL A 280 -14.40 1.60 -8.90
N VAL A 281 -13.94 2.73 -8.35
CA VAL A 281 -14.85 3.83 -7.95
C VAL A 281 -15.58 4.40 -9.17
N CYS A 282 -14.87 4.65 -10.27
CA CYS A 282 -15.45 5.21 -11.49
C CYS A 282 -16.41 4.24 -12.18
N GLU A 283 -16.17 2.93 -12.14
CA GLU A 283 -17.09 1.89 -12.65
C GLU A 283 -18.50 2.08 -12.07
N TYR A 284 -18.62 2.27 -10.76
CA TYR A 284 -19.92 2.44 -10.10
C TYR A 284 -20.46 3.87 -10.17
N CYS A 285 -19.61 4.90 -10.27
CA CYS A 285 -20.08 6.27 -10.50
C CYS A 285 -20.70 6.42 -11.89
N GLN A 286 -20.15 5.76 -12.92
CA GLN A 286 -20.67 5.85 -14.29
C GLN A 286 -22.02 5.12 -14.46
N GLN A 287 -22.28 4.09 -13.65
CA GLN A 287 -23.56 3.36 -13.65
C GLN A 287 -24.75 4.20 -13.15
N GLU A 288 -24.50 5.33 -12.47
CA GLU A 288 -25.51 6.31 -12.08
C GLU A 288 -26.33 6.79 -13.28
N LYS A 289 -25.69 6.91 -14.46
CA LYS A 289 -26.35 7.32 -15.71
C LYS A 289 -27.27 6.24 -16.31
N MET A 290 -27.13 4.97 -15.91
CA MET A 290 -27.86 3.83 -16.50
C MET A 290 -28.92 3.21 -15.59
N LYS A 291 -28.78 3.30 -14.26
CA LYS A 291 -29.56 2.44 -13.33
C LYS A 291 -30.78 3.08 -12.67
N SER A 292 -30.81 4.39 -12.37
CA SER A 292 -31.98 5.13 -11.83
C SER A 292 -31.58 6.54 -11.38
N ALA A 293 -32.56 7.45 -11.20
CA ALA A 293 -32.38 8.79 -10.63
C ALA A 293 -31.89 8.82 -9.16
N ASN A 294 -31.84 7.69 -8.44
CA ASN A 294 -31.48 7.61 -7.02
C ASN A 294 -30.26 6.72 -6.71
N TRP A 295 -29.35 6.48 -7.66
CA TRP A 295 -28.17 5.62 -7.42
C TRP A 295 -27.17 6.24 -6.43
N ASP A 296 -26.94 5.59 -5.29
CA ASP A 296 -26.02 6.05 -4.23
C ASP A 296 -25.28 4.84 -3.61
N PRO A 297 -24.23 4.34 -4.28
CA PRO A 297 -23.44 3.22 -3.78
C PRO A 297 -22.57 3.65 -2.60
N ALA A 298 -22.57 2.85 -1.54
CA ALA A 298 -21.62 2.97 -0.44
C ALA A 298 -20.35 2.19 -0.76
N PHE A 299 -19.21 2.87 -0.83
CA PHE A 299 -17.90 2.24 -0.98
C PHE A 299 -17.31 1.96 0.39
N VAL A 300 -17.03 0.70 0.71
CA VAL A 300 -16.48 0.28 2.00
C VAL A 300 -15.11 -0.36 1.77
N PHE A 301 -14.06 0.36 2.14
CA PHE A 301 -12.69 -0.12 2.02
C PHE A 301 -12.24 -0.83 3.30
N PHE A 302 -11.53 -1.94 3.17
CA PHE A 302 -10.92 -2.59 4.32
C PHE A 302 -9.60 -3.27 4.00
N CYS A 303 -8.75 -3.37 5.02
CA CYS A 303 -7.52 -4.15 5.02
C CYS A 303 -7.44 -4.93 6.35
N ARG A 304 -6.28 -5.51 6.70
CA ARG A 304 -6.10 -6.20 7.99
C ARG A 304 -6.57 -5.35 9.18
N THR A 305 -6.03 -4.14 9.30
CA THR A 305 -6.22 -3.32 10.52
C THR A 305 -7.20 -2.16 10.36
N GLY A 306 -7.62 -1.83 9.14
CA GLY A 306 -8.47 -0.66 8.89
C GLY A 306 -7.76 0.69 9.04
N LYS A 307 -6.43 0.67 9.17
CA LYS A 307 -5.57 1.84 9.35
C LYS A 307 -5.05 2.33 7.99
N SER A 308 -3.76 2.08 7.72
CA SER A 308 -2.97 2.68 6.64
C SER A 308 -3.57 2.55 5.23
N ARG A 309 -3.71 1.31 4.71
CA ARG A 309 -4.28 1.02 3.38
C ARG A 309 -5.70 1.56 3.22
N THR A 310 -6.55 1.33 4.22
CA THR A 310 -7.94 1.80 4.24
C THR A 310 -8.04 3.32 4.17
N THR A 311 -7.30 4.05 4.99
CA THR A 311 -7.30 5.53 4.97
C THR A 311 -6.87 6.08 3.62
N LEU A 312 -5.84 5.50 3.01
CA LEU A 312 -5.40 5.91 1.67
C LEU A 312 -6.50 5.73 0.63
N ALA A 313 -7.12 4.55 0.58
CA ALA A 313 -8.19 4.27 -0.38
C ALA A 313 -9.43 5.15 -0.15
N MET A 314 -9.79 5.40 1.11
CA MET A 314 -10.84 6.36 1.46
C MET A 314 -10.52 7.76 0.92
N ALA A 315 -9.30 8.26 1.11
CA ALA A 315 -8.90 9.57 0.60
C ALA A 315 -8.95 9.64 -0.93
N ILE A 316 -8.47 8.61 -1.63
CA ILE A 316 -8.55 8.50 -3.10
C ILE A 316 -10.01 8.54 -3.57
N ALA A 317 -10.87 7.72 -2.98
CA ALA A 317 -12.29 7.67 -3.33
C ALA A 317 -13.03 8.98 -3.00
N GLY A 318 -12.71 9.59 -1.85
CA GLY A 318 -13.25 10.89 -1.44
C GLY A 318 -12.92 11.99 -2.43
N LEU A 319 -11.66 12.07 -2.87
CA LEU A 319 -11.23 13.02 -3.91
C LEU A 319 -12.00 12.79 -5.21
N ILE A 320 -12.06 11.56 -5.71
CA ILE A 320 -12.81 11.22 -6.94
C ILE A 320 -14.28 11.66 -6.84
N LEU A 321 -14.95 11.35 -5.72
CA LEU A 321 -16.35 11.71 -5.53
C LEU A 321 -16.56 13.22 -5.37
N CYS A 322 -15.64 13.96 -4.75
CA CYS A 322 -15.70 15.42 -4.70
C CYS A 322 -15.55 16.07 -6.08
N HIS A 323 -14.82 15.45 -7.01
CA HIS A 323 -14.80 15.90 -8.40
C HIS A 323 -16.13 15.67 -9.12
N TYR A 324 -16.91 14.66 -8.74
CA TYR A 324 -18.27 14.45 -9.27
C TYR A 324 -19.33 15.33 -8.59
N LYS A 325 -19.26 15.48 -7.27
CA LYS A 325 -20.34 16.05 -6.44
C LYS A 325 -20.05 17.46 -5.92
N GLY A 326 -18.82 17.93 -6.09
CA GLY A 326 -18.31 19.18 -5.51
C GLY A 326 -17.52 18.95 -4.23
N PHE A 327 -16.60 19.87 -3.95
CA PHE A 327 -15.81 19.87 -2.73
C PHE A 327 -16.58 20.50 -1.55
N PRO A 328 -16.33 20.04 -0.32
CA PRO A 328 -16.94 20.62 0.88
C PRO A 328 -16.44 22.04 1.17
N LYS A 329 -17.17 22.74 2.05
CA LYS A 329 -16.68 23.97 2.68
C LYS A 329 -15.40 23.66 3.47
N GLY A 330 -14.38 24.51 3.34
CA GLY A 330 -13.04 24.26 3.90
C GLY A 330 -12.03 23.77 2.87
N ALA A 331 -12.47 23.39 1.67
CA ALA A 331 -11.59 22.94 0.58
C ALA A 331 -10.97 24.10 -0.21
N CYS A 332 -11.46 25.33 -0.07
CA CYS A 332 -10.86 26.50 -0.72
C CYS A 332 -9.70 27.07 0.11
N VAL A 333 -8.67 27.58 -0.56
CA VAL A 333 -7.58 28.30 0.10
C VAL A 333 -8.15 29.46 0.91
N GLY A 334 -7.78 29.53 2.19
CA GLY A 334 -8.25 30.55 3.13
C GLY A 334 -9.45 30.15 4.00
N GLU A 335 -10.14 29.04 3.69
CA GLU A 335 -11.24 28.51 4.51
C GLU A 335 -10.78 27.56 5.62
N GLN A 336 -9.48 27.26 5.66
CA GLN A 336 -8.88 26.36 6.64
C GLN A 336 -8.89 26.96 8.07
N PRO A 337 -9.16 26.13 9.10
CA PRO A 337 -9.14 26.58 10.48
C PRO A 337 -7.73 27.08 10.86
N ARG A 338 -7.67 28.20 11.57
CA ARG A 338 -6.40 28.74 12.07
C ARG A 338 -5.96 27.95 13.29
N ILE A 339 -5.01 27.06 13.11
CA ILE A 339 -4.41 26.28 14.20
C ILE A 339 -3.14 27.00 14.66
N SER A 340 -3.14 27.47 15.91
CA SER A 340 -1.99 28.16 16.54
C SER A 340 -1.39 27.27 17.63
N LEU A 341 -0.77 26.17 17.22
CA LEU A 341 -0.06 25.24 18.10
C LEU A 341 1.43 25.19 17.73
N PRO A 342 2.34 24.93 18.69
CA PRO A 342 3.73 24.64 18.36
C PRO A 342 3.80 23.50 17.34
N ASN A 343 4.64 23.63 16.31
CA ASN A 343 4.76 22.67 15.22
C ASN A 343 3.50 22.49 14.34
N ALA A 344 2.52 23.40 14.41
CA ALA A 344 1.29 23.33 13.60
C ALA A 344 1.57 23.25 12.09
N GLN A 345 2.68 23.84 11.61
CA GLN A 345 3.09 23.72 10.20
C GLN A 345 3.27 22.25 9.76
N TYR A 346 3.80 21.39 10.63
CA TYR A 346 4.07 19.99 10.29
C TYR A 346 2.81 19.14 10.38
N THR A 347 1.90 19.43 11.31
CA THR A 347 0.56 18.82 11.34
C THR A 347 -0.30 19.27 10.15
N ASN A 348 -0.02 20.45 9.60
CA ASN A 348 -0.60 20.94 8.34
C ASN A 348 0.08 20.36 7.09
N GLY A 349 1.13 19.55 7.25
CA GLY A 349 1.88 18.95 6.14
C GLY A 349 2.72 19.95 5.35
N ASP A 350 3.08 21.10 5.93
CA ASP A 350 3.84 22.18 5.26
C ASP A 350 5.36 21.93 5.28
N PHE A 351 5.78 20.73 4.87
CA PHE A 351 7.20 20.38 4.70
C PHE A 351 7.81 21.10 3.49
N ILE A 352 9.10 21.45 3.53
CA ILE A 352 9.80 22.12 2.41
C ILE A 352 9.62 21.37 1.08
N ILE A 353 9.69 20.03 1.10
CA ILE A 353 9.54 19.21 -0.11
C ILE A 353 8.11 19.26 -0.67
N VAL A 354 7.10 19.36 0.19
CA VAL A 354 5.70 19.56 -0.21
C VAL A 354 5.51 20.96 -0.79
N GLN A 355 6.13 21.98 -0.21
CA GLN A 355 6.10 23.34 -0.75
C GLN A 355 6.81 23.44 -2.12
N LYS A 356 7.89 22.68 -2.34
CA LYS A 356 8.52 22.56 -3.66
C LYS A 356 7.56 21.96 -4.68
N LEU A 357 6.84 20.90 -4.32
CA LEU A 357 5.81 20.28 -5.17
C LEU A 357 4.70 21.28 -5.50
N VAL A 358 4.15 21.95 -4.49
CA VAL A 358 3.06 22.92 -4.66
C VAL A 358 3.44 24.06 -5.61
N ARG A 359 4.71 24.47 -5.65
CA ARG A 359 5.21 25.50 -6.57
C ARG A 359 5.29 25.05 -8.03
N ILE A 360 5.50 23.75 -8.29
CA ILE A 360 5.58 23.22 -9.67
C ILE A 360 4.21 22.79 -10.21
N LEU A 361 3.23 22.56 -9.34
CA LEU A 361 1.88 22.14 -9.75
C LEU A 361 0.98 23.35 -10.11
N PRO A 362 0.15 23.23 -11.16
CA PRO A 362 -0.85 24.25 -11.47
C PRO A 362 -1.87 24.37 -10.33
N LYS A 363 -2.09 25.58 -9.82
CA LYS A 363 -2.94 25.85 -8.64
C LYS A 363 -2.57 24.96 -7.43
N GLY A 364 -1.29 24.63 -7.24
CA GLY A 364 -0.85 23.64 -6.25
C GLY A 364 -1.34 23.88 -4.81
N GLN A 365 -1.51 25.14 -4.39
CA GLN A 365 -2.06 25.46 -3.07
C GLN A 365 -3.52 24.98 -2.91
N GLN A 366 -4.32 25.13 -3.97
CA GLN A 366 -5.69 24.62 -4.00
C GLN A 366 -5.70 23.08 -4.02
N MET A 367 -4.81 22.46 -4.82
CA MET A 367 -4.72 21.00 -4.89
C MET A 367 -4.36 20.39 -3.54
N LYS A 368 -3.42 21.01 -2.81
CA LYS A 368 -3.04 20.63 -1.44
C LYS A 368 -4.22 20.82 -0.47
N ARG A 369 -4.89 21.97 -0.49
CA ARG A 369 -5.99 22.27 0.44
C ARG A 369 -7.14 21.28 0.30
N GLU A 370 -7.50 20.92 -0.91
CA GLU A 370 -8.52 19.90 -1.18
C GLU A 370 -8.15 18.54 -0.61
N VAL A 371 -6.88 18.12 -0.76
CA VAL A 371 -6.37 16.88 -0.14
C VAL A 371 -6.40 16.97 1.38
N ASP A 372 -5.93 18.07 1.94
CA ASP A 372 -5.97 18.31 3.39
C ASP A 372 -7.39 18.21 3.93
N CYS A 373 -8.34 18.83 3.23
CA CYS A 373 -9.75 18.81 3.61
C CYS A 373 -10.31 17.39 3.60
N ILE A 374 -10.01 16.57 2.60
CA ILE A 374 -10.46 15.17 2.58
C ILE A 374 -9.81 14.36 3.70
N LEU A 375 -8.52 14.56 3.97
CA LEU A 375 -7.82 13.88 5.05
C LEU A 375 -8.37 14.27 6.44
N ASP A 376 -8.76 15.54 6.62
CA ASP A 376 -9.47 16.04 7.80
C ASP A 376 -10.81 15.28 7.94
N GLU A 377 -11.59 15.17 6.86
CA GLU A 377 -12.93 14.58 6.85
C GLU A 377 -12.99 13.06 6.99
N VAL A 378 -11.87 12.35 6.77
CA VAL A 378 -11.79 10.89 7.00
C VAL A 378 -11.92 10.56 8.50
N PHE A 379 -11.68 11.53 9.40
CA PHE A 379 -11.74 11.34 10.84
C PHE A 379 -12.61 12.42 11.51
N ASP A 380 -13.81 12.03 11.93
CA ASP A 380 -14.79 12.94 12.55
C ASP A 380 -14.48 13.25 14.04
N THR A 381 -13.70 12.41 14.71
CA THR A 381 -13.45 12.51 16.16
C THR A 381 -12.11 13.19 16.45
N MET A 382 -12.06 13.99 17.52
CA MET A 382 -10.87 14.71 18.05
C MET A 382 -9.71 13.79 18.52
N THR A 383 -9.82 12.47 18.31
CA THR A 383 -8.93 11.44 18.85
C THR A 383 -8.05 10.69 17.82
N PRO A 384 -7.79 11.12 16.55
CA PRO A 384 -7.31 10.21 15.53
C PRO A 384 -5.81 10.38 15.24
N MET A 385 -5.00 10.70 16.25
CA MET A 385 -3.55 10.94 16.08
C MET A 385 -2.82 9.77 15.41
N HIS A 386 -3.41 8.57 15.46
CA HIS A 386 -2.87 7.35 14.89
C HIS A 386 -3.28 7.06 13.45
N PHE A 387 -4.22 7.81 12.87
CA PHE A 387 -4.71 7.56 11.50
C PHE A 387 -4.56 8.76 10.56
N HIS A 388 -4.47 9.98 11.08
CA HIS A 388 -4.37 11.17 10.26
C HIS A 388 -2.98 11.27 9.61
N LEU A 389 -2.93 11.15 8.28
CA LEU A 389 -1.68 10.98 7.52
C LEU A 389 -0.63 12.05 7.84
N ARG A 390 -1.02 13.33 7.88
CA ARG A 390 -0.08 14.45 8.15
C ARG A 390 0.50 14.40 9.56
N GLU A 391 -0.28 13.93 10.54
CA GLU A 391 0.21 13.74 11.91
C GLU A 391 1.14 12.53 12.01
N ILE A 392 0.79 11.43 11.35
CA ILE A 392 1.63 10.22 11.33
C ILE A 392 3.02 10.52 10.74
N ILE A 393 3.10 11.33 9.67
CA ILE A 393 4.38 11.77 9.11
C ILE A 393 5.26 12.40 10.20
N PHE A 394 4.72 13.37 10.94
CA PHE A 394 5.46 14.08 11.97
C PHE A 394 5.76 13.20 13.20
N VAL A 395 4.82 12.36 13.63
CA VAL A 395 4.98 11.46 14.77
C VAL A 395 6.07 10.42 14.50
N THR A 396 6.05 9.78 13.33
CA THR A 396 7.06 8.78 12.94
C THR A 396 8.43 9.41 12.77
N TYR A 397 8.50 10.60 12.19
CA TYR A 397 9.73 11.39 12.13
C TYR A 397 10.30 11.69 13.55
N ASN A 398 9.45 12.11 14.49
CA ASN A 398 9.89 12.35 15.87
C ASN A 398 10.30 11.08 16.61
N LYS A 399 9.67 9.93 16.33
CA LYS A 399 10.10 8.64 16.88
C LYS A 399 11.49 8.28 16.40
N MET A 400 11.76 8.44 15.10
CA MET A 400 13.09 8.24 14.51
C MET A 400 14.18 9.09 15.21
N ARG A 401 13.90 10.37 15.50
CA ARG A 401 14.84 11.24 16.23
C ARG A 401 15.11 10.81 17.67
N LYS A 402 14.15 10.12 18.29
CA LYS A 402 14.22 9.66 19.69
C LYS A 402 14.62 8.19 19.80
N SER A 403 14.82 7.50 18.68
CA SER A 403 15.23 6.10 18.62
C SER A 403 16.55 5.89 19.35
N ARG A 404 16.65 4.77 20.08
CA ARG A 404 17.85 4.42 20.83
C ARG A 404 18.78 3.50 20.05
N THR A 405 18.20 2.70 19.16
CA THR A 405 18.93 1.76 18.31
C THR A 405 18.92 2.22 16.86
N GLU A 406 19.92 1.78 16.11
CA GLU A 406 20.01 2.08 14.68
C GLU A 406 18.87 1.43 13.89
N ASP A 407 18.47 0.21 14.26
CA ASP A 407 17.39 -0.51 13.60
C ASP A 407 16.04 0.21 13.76
N GLU A 408 15.71 0.67 14.97
CA GLU A 408 14.51 1.48 15.22
C GLU A 408 14.57 2.79 14.41
N ARG A 409 15.74 3.42 14.37
CA ARG A 409 15.96 4.67 13.65
C ARG A 409 15.69 4.49 12.17
N GLN A 410 16.26 3.45 11.55
CA GLN A 410 16.07 3.12 10.13
C GLN A 410 14.61 2.74 9.83
N MET A 411 13.98 1.95 10.69
CA MET A 411 12.56 1.58 10.55
C MET A 411 11.66 2.81 10.55
N PHE A 412 11.78 3.69 11.55
CA PHE A 412 10.97 4.91 11.60
C PHE A 412 11.34 5.92 10.52
N GLN A 413 12.61 5.96 10.09
CA GLN A 413 13.03 6.79 8.96
C GLN A 413 12.31 6.36 7.67
N LYS A 414 12.40 5.07 7.32
CA LYS A 414 11.67 4.48 6.18
C LYS A 414 10.18 4.81 6.27
N LEU A 415 9.57 4.56 7.41
CA LEU A 415 8.13 4.76 7.62
C LEU A 415 7.71 6.22 7.46
N SER A 416 8.46 7.16 8.04
CA SER A 416 8.17 8.60 7.94
C SER A 416 8.26 9.13 6.50
N ILE A 417 9.25 8.65 5.74
CA ILE A 417 9.44 9.02 4.33
C ILE A 417 8.35 8.38 3.44
N ASP A 418 7.98 7.13 3.70
CA ASP A 418 6.89 6.45 3.01
C ASP A 418 5.55 7.21 3.17
N TYR A 419 5.23 7.67 4.39
CA TYR A 419 4.03 8.49 4.62
C TYR A 419 4.11 9.87 3.97
N LEU A 420 5.30 10.48 3.93
CA LEU A 420 5.51 11.74 3.21
C LEU A 420 5.30 11.58 1.71
N GLU A 421 5.82 10.49 1.13
CA GLU A 421 5.62 10.15 -0.27
C GLU A 421 4.13 9.99 -0.58
N ARG A 422 3.38 9.26 0.26
CA ARG A 422 1.92 9.11 0.11
C ARG A 422 1.17 10.42 0.05
N TYR A 423 1.49 11.33 0.95
CA TYR A 423 0.84 12.63 0.99
C TYR A 423 1.14 13.43 -0.28
N ILE A 424 2.38 13.39 -0.76
CA ILE A 424 2.77 13.97 -2.07
C ILE A 424 1.97 13.34 -3.22
N TYR A 425 1.85 12.01 -3.27
CA TYR A 425 1.08 11.32 -4.29
C TYR A 425 -0.40 11.70 -4.28
N LEU A 426 -1.03 11.91 -3.10
CA LEU A 426 -2.41 12.39 -3.03
C LEU A 426 -2.57 13.80 -3.65
N ILE A 427 -1.62 14.71 -3.42
CA ILE A 427 -1.63 16.07 -4.01
C ILE A 427 -1.46 16.00 -5.53
N ILE A 428 -0.52 15.17 -6.00
CA ILE A 428 -0.30 14.92 -7.43
C ILE A 428 -1.54 14.29 -8.06
N PHE A 429 -2.14 13.30 -7.40
CA PHE A 429 -3.34 12.62 -7.87
C PHE A 429 -4.53 13.58 -7.97
N ASN A 430 -4.74 14.45 -6.98
CA ASN A 430 -5.78 15.47 -7.08
C ASN A 430 -5.50 16.47 -8.23
N THR A 431 -4.23 16.79 -8.49
CA THR A 431 -3.85 17.60 -9.66
C THR A 431 -4.23 16.90 -10.97
N PHE A 432 -3.96 15.60 -11.08
CA PHE A 432 -4.41 14.78 -12.19
C PHE A 432 -5.95 14.80 -12.34
N LEU A 433 -6.69 14.65 -11.23
CA LEU A 433 -8.15 14.65 -11.26
C LEU A 433 -8.69 15.98 -11.82
N HIS A 434 -8.12 17.13 -11.45
CA HIS A 434 -8.48 18.42 -12.07
C HIS A 434 -8.08 18.49 -13.54
N PHE A 435 -6.87 18.05 -13.87
CA PHE A 435 -6.31 18.21 -15.21
C PHE A 435 -7.04 17.38 -16.26
N ASP A 436 -7.33 16.11 -15.95
CA ASP A 436 -7.97 15.16 -16.88
C ASP A 436 -9.50 15.08 -16.70
N TYR A 437 -10.10 15.96 -15.88
CA TYR A 437 -11.56 15.98 -15.66
C TYR A 437 -12.35 16.16 -16.97
N SER A 438 -11.89 17.04 -17.86
CA SER A 438 -12.56 17.33 -19.13
C SER A 438 -12.64 16.13 -20.07
N ILE A 439 -11.71 15.18 -19.94
CA ILE A 439 -11.72 13.92 -20.69
C ILE A 439 -12.25 12.74 -19.86
N GLN A 440 -12.90 13.02 -18.73
CA GLN A 440 -13.47 12.05 -17.79
C GLN A 440 -12.46 10.98 -17.37
N TRP A 441 -11.20 11.37 -17.18
CA TRP A 441 -10.12 10.49 -16.74
C TRP A 441 -9.95 9.21 -17.56
N LYS A 442 -10.20 9.26 -18.88
CA LYS A 442 -9.95 8.13 -19.78
C LYS A 442 -8.50 7.66 -19.80
N ARG A 443 -7.57 8.57 -19.48
CA ARG A 443 -6.16 8.26 -19.27
C ARG A 443 -5.95 7.87 -17.79
N PRO A 444 -5.34 6.72 -17.50
CA PRO A 444 -4.99 6.34 -16.13
C PRO A 444 -3.94 7.28 -15.53
N PHE A 445 -3.96 7.42 -14.21
CA PHE A 445 -3.02 8.22 -13.44
C PHE A 445 -1.56 7.79 -13.69
N SER A 446 -1.27 6.49 -13.75
CA SER A 446 0.09 6.02 -14.05
C SER A 446 0.61 6.49 -15.41
N GLN A 447 -0.27 6.58 -16.42
CA GLN A 447 0.09 7.11 -17.74
C GLN A 447 0.22 8.63 -17.70
N TRP A 448 -0.65 9.33 -16.96
CA TRP A 448 -0.54 10.78 -16.77
C TRP A 448 0.77 11.17 -16.09
N MET A 449 1.19 10.42 -15.06
CA MET A 449 2.45 10.62 -14.36
C MET A 449 3.66 10.57 -15.31
N LYS A 450 3.68 9.59 -16.21
CA LYS A 450 4.75 9.43 -17.22
C LYS A 450 4.73 10.54 -18.28
N GLN A 451 3.55 10.91 -18.76
CA GLN A 451 3.43 11.82 -19.92
C GLN A 451 3.47 13.30 -19.55
N VAL A 452 2.97 13.65 -18.36
CA VAL A 452 2.72 15.03 -17.91
C VAL A 452 3.56 15.36 -16.68
N ALA A 453 3.43 14.58 -15.60
CA ALA A 453 4.12 14.88 -14.34
C ALA A 453 5.64 14.79 -14.47
N ALA A 454 6.15 13.79 -15.20
CA ALA A 454 7.58 13.61 -15.46
C ALA A 454 8.22 14.86 -16.08
N LYS A 455 7.57 15.44 -17.09
CA LYS A 455 8.04 16.66 -17.78
C LYS A 455 8.02 17.89 -16.87
N SER A 456 7.21 17.85 -15.82
CA SER A 456 7.09 18.93 -14.83
C SER A 456 8.09 18.78 -13.68
N GLY A 457 9.00 17.80 -13.73
CA GLY A 457 10.02 17.56 -12.70
C GLY A 457 9.50 16.81 -11.46
N VAL A 458 8.32 16.18 -11.54
CA VAL A 458 7.76 15.45 -10.39
C VAL A 458 8.64 14.26 -9.98
N TYR A 459 9.17 13.50 -10.93
CA TYR A 459 10.09 12.40 -10.62
C TYR A 459 11.45 12.87 -10.09
N GLU A 460 11.94 14.05 -10.51
CA GLU A 460 13.14 14.67 -9.93
C GLU A 460 12.91 14.99 -8.44
N LEU A 461 11.71 15.46 -8.09
CA LEU A 461 11.31 15.73 -6.71
C LEU A 461 11.16 14.45 -5.89
N LEU A 462 10.52 13.42 -6.46
CA LEU A 462 10.37 12.11 -5.80
C LEU A 462 11.73 11.42 -5.59
N ASP A 463 12.71 11.62 -6.48
CA ASP A 463 14.06 11.08 -6.32
C ASP A 463 14.94 11.87 -5.33
N ASN A 464 14.42 12.98 -4.81
CA ASN A 464 15.03 13.80 -3.77
C ASN A 464 14.04 14.02 -2.62
N LEU A 465 13.46 12.93 -2.12
CA LEU A 465 12.49 12.99 -1.04
C LEU A 465 13.21 13.11 0.32
N GLY A 466 12.69 13.95 1.21
CA GLY A 466 13.22 14.06 2.55
C GLY A 466 12.72 15.25 3.35
N PHE A 467 13.07 15.27 4.64
CA PHE A 467 12.71 16.32 5.57
C PHE A 467 13.78 17.40 5.67
N TYR A 468 13.92 18.18 4.59
CA TYR A 468 14.89 19.27 4.48
C TYR A 468 14.72 20.39 5.52
N ASP A 469 13.59 20.40 6.24
CA ASP A 469 13.31 21.31 7.36
C ASP A 469 14.21 21.05 8.58
N PHE A 470 14.76 19.84 8.69
CA PHE A 470 15.48 19.41 9.89
C PHE A 470 16.91 18.94 9.57
N GLU A 471 17.08 18.05 8.59
CA GLU A 471 18.35 17.37 8.32
C GLU A 471 18.52 17.04 6.83
N LEU A 472 19.77 16.80 6.40
CA LEU A 472 20.07 16.31 5.06
C LEU A 472 19.69 14.82 4.97
N PRO A 473 18.84 14.42 4.00
CA PRO A 473 18.39 13.03 3.88
C PRO A 473 19.54 12.07 3.53
N LEU A 474 19.62 10.93 4.22
CA LEU A 474 20.51 9.82 3.84
C LEU A 474 20.16 9.32 2.43
N GLU A 475 21.17 8.98 1.63
CA GLU A 475 20.97 8.59 0.23
C GLU A 475 20.00 7.41 0.06
N THR A 476 20.04 6.45 1.01
CA THR A 476 19.22 5.23 0.99
C THR A 476 17.73 5.51 0.91
N PHE A 477 17.21 6.51 1.63
CA PHE A 477 15.78 6.83 1.62
C PHE A 477 15.44 8.08 0.80
N ARG A 478 16.46 8.82 0.34
CA ARG A 478 16.30 10.01 -0.50
C ARG A 478 15.85 9.67 -1.92
N THR A 479 16.48 8.66 -2.51
CA THR A 479 16.24 8.25 -3.90
C THR A 479 15.07 7.29 -4.02
N MET A 480 14.35 7.31 -5.16
CA MET A 480 13.29 6.36 -5.43
C MET A 480 13.82 4.93 -5.41
N SER A 481 14.96 4.70 -6.06
CA SER A 481 15.59 3.37 -6.13
C SER A 481 15.95 2.84 -4.75
N GLY A 482 16.57 3.67 -3.90
CA GLY A 482 16.92 3.30 -2.53
C GLY A 482 15.69 2.98 -1.68
N ARG A 483 14.63 3.79 -1.76
CA ARG A 483 13.37 3.51 -1.05
C ARG A 483 12.72 2.23 -1.50
N TRP A 484 12.64 1.98 -2.81
CA TRP A 484 11.98 0.79 -3.36
C TRP A 484 12.74 -0.49 -2.99
N LYS A 485 14.08 -0.46 -3.04
CA LYS A 485 14.91 -1.57 -2.54
C LYS A 485 14.71 -1.80 -1.04
N ALA A 486 14.68 -0.74 -0.23
CA ALA A 486 14.48 -0.85 1.22
C ALA A 486 13.06 -1.29 1.63
N ARG A 487 12.07 -1.27 0.72
CA ARG A 487 10.71 -1.75 0.97
C ARG A 487 10.59 -3.26 0.91
N VAL A 488 11.48 -3.92 0.18
CA VAL A 488 11.55 -5.38 0.08
C VAL A 488 12.08 -5.93 1.41
N PRO A 489 11.34 -6.82 2.11
CA PRO A 489 11.90 -7.52 3.25
C PRO A 489 13.13 -8.31 2.80
N GLU A 490 14.20 -8.33 3.61
CA GLU A 490 15.29 -9.29 3.41
C GLU A 490 14.77 -10.71 3.68
N MET A 491 14.06 -11.29 2.73
CA MET A 491 13.73 -12.71 2.78
C MET A 491 14.97 -13.50 2.39
N GLN A 492 15.25 -14.57 3.12
CA GLN A 492 16.11 -15.62 2.60
C GLN A 492 15.49 -16.07 1.27
N PHE A 493 16.25 -15.94 0.18
CA PHE A 493 15.85 -16.50 -1.10
C PHE A 493 15.51 -17.98 -0.88
N GLN A 494 14.34 -18.42 -1.32
CA GLN A 494 13.85 -19.80 -1.18
C GLN A 494 13.21 -20.29 -2.48
N GLY A 495 13.55 -19.65 -3.60
CA GLY A 495 12.96 -19.89 -4.92
C GLY A 495 13.99 -20.16 -6.00
N GLU A 496 13.54 -20.24 -7.25
CA GLU A 496 14.38 -20.26 -8.44
C GLU A 496 14.60 -18.84 -8.95
N PHE A 497 15.78 -18.56 -9.50
CA PHE A 497 16.09 -17.24 -10.05
C PHE A 497 15.56 -17.22 -11.48
N LEU A 498 14.55 -16.40 -11.80
CA LEU A 498 14.03 -16.27 -13.17
C LEU A 498 15.13 -15.77 -14.12
#